data_AF-A0A353V8X8-F1
#
_entry.id   AF-A0A353V8X8-F1
#
_cell.length_a   1.000
_cell.length_b   1.000
_cell.length_c   1.000
_cell.angle_alpha   90.00
_cell.angle_beta   90.00
_cell.angle_gamma   90.00
#
_symmetry.space_group_name_H-M   'P 1'
#
loop_
_entity.id
_entity.type
_entity.pdbx_description
1 polymer ?
#
loop_
_entity_poly.entity_id
_entity_poly.type
_entity_poly.pdbx_seq_one_letter_code
_entity_poly.pdbx_strand_id
1 'polypeptide(L)'
;MDPVLRAFRDLVAASDVDLARAALAIAAIEHPDLQPADHLTRLDELAVRSGAASVRGARARLDRLRAFLFAEEGFRGNADDYYDPRNSCLNDVLDRRLGIPITLALVTIEVGRRVGLTLDGIGLPGHFVVGAR
;
A
#
# COMPACT_ATOMS: atom_id res chain seq x y z
N MET A 1 -7.74 26.68 -4.49
CA MET A 1 -7.33 25.27 -4.65
C MET A 1 -7.34 24.65 -3.28
N ASP A 2 -8.13 23.59 -3.15
CA ASP A 2 -8.27 22.74 -1.96
C ASP A 2 -6.90 22.39 -1.34
N PRO A 3 -6.70 22.53 -0.02
CA PRO A 3 -5.45 22.18 0.65
C PRO A 3 -4.98 20.75 0.40
N VAL A 4 -5.91 19.79 0.34
CA VAL A 4 -5.62 18.37 0.10
C VAL A 4 -5.11 18.15 -1.33
N LEU A 5 -5.78 18.75 -2.33
CA LEU A 5 -5.34 18.69 -3.72
C LEU A 5 -3.97 19.34 -3.93
N ARG A 6 -3.67 20.41 -3.18
CA ARG A 6 -2.36 21.04 -3.18
C ARG A 6 -1.28 20.10 -2.64
N ALA A 7 -1.53 19.49 -1.48
CA ALA A 7 -0.61 18.56 -0.86
C ALA A 7 -0.33 17.35 -1.78
N PHE A 8 -1.38 16.77 -2.37
CA PHE A 8 -1.23 15.68 -3.34
C PHE A 8 -0.38 16.11 -4.54
N ARG A 9 -0.68 17.26 -5.15
CA ARG A 9 0.08 17.80 -6.28
C ARG A 9 1.56 17.97 -5.93
N ASP A 10 1.86 18.52 -4.76
CA ASP A 10 3.23 18.78 -4.34
C ASP A 10 4.00 17.47 -4.08
N LEU A 11 3.33 16.42 -3.57
CA LEU A 11 3.90 15.08 -3.40
C LEU A 11 4.22 14.40 -4.73
N VAL A 12 3.32 14.46 -5.71
CA VAL A 12 3.52 13.78 -7.00
C VAL A 12 4.44 14.55 -7.96
N ALA A 13 4.69 15.84 -7.69
CA ALA A 13 5.66 16.64 -8.43
C ALA A 13 7.11 16.39 -7.99
N ALA A 14 7.33 15.67 -6.89
CA ALA A 14 8.66 15.30 -6.42
C ALA A 14 9.32 14.28 -7.38
N SER A 15 10.65 14.34 -7.51
CA SER A 15 11.42 13.38 -8.32
C SER A 15 11.38 11.95 -7.77
N ASP A 16 11.23 11.82 -6.46
CA ASP A 16 11.00 10.55 -5.76
C ASP A 16 9.67 10.67 -5.02
N VAL A 17 8.64 10.01 -5.55
CA VAL A 17 7.27 10.14 -5.04
C VAL A 17 7.09 9.23 -3.84
N ASP A 18 6.75 9.82 -2.69
CA ASP A 18 6.29 9.06 -1.53
C ASP A 18 4.87 8.54 -1.80
N LEU A 19 4.81 7.32 -2.33
CA LEU A 19 3.57 6.68 -2.79
C LEU A 19 2.56 6.50 -1.66
N ALA A 20 3.00 6.10 -0.45
CA ALA A 20 2.13 5.96 0.70
C ALA A 20 1.50 7.32 1.09
N ARG A 21 2.31 8.38 1.18
CA ARG A 21 1.80 9.73 1.48
C ARG A 21 0.87 10.25 0.40
N ALA A 22 1.19 10.04 -0.87
CA ALA A 22 0.36 10.47 -1.99
C ALA A 22 -1.01 9.76 -1.95
N ALA A 23 -1.04 8.45 -1.66
CA ALA A 23 -2.29 7.71 -1.51
C ALA A 23 -3.11 8.15 -0.28
N LEU A 24 -2.46 8.44 0.86
CA LEU A 24 -3.15 8.99 2.03
C LEU A 24 -3.68 10.40 1.79
N ALA A 25 -3.01 11.21 0.96
CA ALA A 25 -3.52 12.52 0.54
C ALA A 25 -4.80 12.38 -0.32
N ILE A 26 -4.88 11.36 -1.18
CA ILE A 26 -6.14 11.05 -1.90
C ILE A 26 -7.22 10.63 -0.90
N ALA A 27 -6.90 9.73 0.02
CA ALA A 27 -7.86 9.27 1.03
C ALA A 27 -8.40 10.39 1.91
N ALA A 28 -7.59 11.43 2.19
CA ALA A 28 -8.01 12.59 2.98
C ALA A 28 -9.15 13.41 2.32
N ILE A 29 -9.43 13.22 1.03
CA ILE A 29 -10.60 13.81 0.36
C ILE A 29 -11.90 13.25 0.96
N GLU A 30 -11.95 11.94 1.17
CA GLU A 30 -13.12 11.25 1.75
C GLU A 30 -13.06 11.20 3.29
N HIS A 31 -11.85 11.31 3.86
CA HIS A 31 -11.61 11.28 5.31
C HIS A 31 -10.85 12.54 5.78
N PRO A 32 -11.52 13.69 5.94
CA PRO A 32 -10.86 14.96 6.27
C PRO A 32 -10.07 14.95 7.58
N ASP A 33 -10.48 14.12 8.55
CA ASP A 33 -9.82 13.98 9.86
C ASP A 33 -8.67 12.95 9.87
N LEU A 34 -8.39 12.32 8.71
CA LEU A 34 -7.35 11.31 8.57
C LEU A 34 -6.00 11.87 9.01
N GLN A 35 -5.31 11.11 9.87
CA GLN A 35 -3.93 11.38 10.26
C GLN A 35 -2.99 10.48 9.43
N PRO A 36 -2.26 11.01 8.42
CA PRO A 36 -1.43 10.17 7.57
C PRO A 36 -0.28 9.50 8.34
N ALA A 37 0.25 10.17 9.36
CA ALA A 37 1.37 9.67 10.16
C ALA A 37 1.06 8.29 10.78
N ASP A 38 -0.13 8.11 11.34
CA ASP A 38 -0.56 6.85 11.98
C ASP A 38 -0.54 5.68 10.98
N HIS A 39 -0.95 5.93 9.74
CA HIS A 39 -1.00 4.92 8.69
C HIS A 39 0.38 4.60 8.12
N LEU A 40 1.28 5.58 8.08
CA LEU A 40 2.69 5.34 7.74
C LEU A 40 3.37 4.49 8.81
N THR A 41 3.13 4.77 10.09
CA THR A 41 3.62 3.94 11.21
C THR A 41 3.11 2.52 11.11
N ARG A 42 1.84 2.31 10.74
CA ARG A 42 1.30 0.96 10.52
C ARG A 42 1.98 0.20 9.39
N LEU A 43 2.40 0.86 8.32
CA LEU A 43 3.20 0.23 7.26
C LEU A 43 4.59 -0.19 7.78
N ASP A 44 5.20 0.63 8.64
CA ASP A 44 6.46 0.28 9.32
C ASP A 44 6.28 -0.93 10.25
N GLU A 45 5.21 -0.96 11.04
CA GLU A 45 4.86 -2.08 11.92
C GLU A 45 4.60 -3.37 11.14
N LEU A 46 3.90 -3.30 10.00
CA LEU A 46 3.71 -4.46 9.12
C LEU A 46 5.05 -4.97 8.59
N ALA A 47 5.96 -4.09 8.21
CA ALA A 47 7.29 -4.48 7.76
C ALA A 47 8.07 -5.20 8.86
N VAL A 48 8.06 -4.68 10.09
CA VAL A 48 8.70 -5.31 11.25
C VAL A 48 8.08 -6.67 11.56
N ARG A 49 6.75 -6.73 11.70
CA ARG A 49 6.00 -7.95 12.05
C ARG A 49 6.13 -9.05 11.00
N SER A 50 6.35 -8.68 9.73
CA SER A 50 6.59 -9.65 8.67
C SER A 50 7.85 -10.49 8.90
N GLY A 51 8.86 -9.97 9.61
CA GLY A 51 10.17 -10.60 9.74
C GLY A 51 10.92 -10.79 8.40
N ALA A 52 10.40 -10.28 7.28
CA ALA A 52 10.96 -10.49 5.95
C ALA A 52 12.34 -9.82 5.80
N ALA A 53 12.59 -8.70 6.49
CA ALA A 53 13.88 -8.02 6.49
C ALA A 53 15.03 -8.93 6.97
N SER A 54 14.76 -9.87 7.88
CA SER A 54 15.73 -10.84 8.40
C SER A 54 15.96 -12.04 7.48
N VAL A 55 15.13 -12.22 6.45
CA VAL A 55 15.26 -13.32 5.48
C VAL A 55 16.33 -12.99 4.45
N ARG A 56 17.23 -13.95 4.22
CA ARG A 56 18.30 -13.85 3.21
C ARG A 56 17.79 -14.29 1.84
N GLY A 57 18.19 -13.53 0.81
CA GLY A 57 17.79 -13.76 -0.57
C GLY A 57 16.47 -13.06 -0.93
N ALA A 58 16.49 -12.30 -2.03
CA ALA A 58 15.35 -11.47 -2.44
C ALA A 58 14.08 -12.30 -2.69
N ARG A 59 14.21 -13.47 -3.32
CA ARG A 59 13.08 -14.37 -3.58
C ARG A 59 12.44 -14.89 -2.28
N ALA A 60 13.23 -15.44 -1.37
CA ALA A 60 12.73 -15.95 -0.10
C ALA A 60 12.12 -14.84 0.76
N ARG A 61 12.69 -13.63 0.74
CA ARG A 61 12.13 -12.44 1.37
C ARG A 61 10.77 -12.07 0.79
N LEU A 62 10.64 -12.07 -0.53
CA LEU A 62 9.36 -11.82 -1.22
C LEU A 62 8.32 -12.88 -0.86
N ASP A 63 8.71 -14.16 -0.87
CA ASP A 63 7.80 -15.25 -0.50
C ASP A 63 7.35 -15.15 0.96
N ARG A 64 8.25 -14.76 1.89
CA ARG A 64 7.90 -14.48 3.30
C ARG A 64 6.91 -13.31 3.40
N LEU A 65 7.19 -12.20 2.71
CA LEU A 65 6.32 -11.02 2.73
C LEU A 65 4.93 -11.33 2.19
N ARG A 66 4.85 -12.06 1.07
CA ARG A 66 3.58 -12.49 0.48
C ARG A 66 2.80 -13.36 1.45
N ALA A 67 3.43 -14.36 2.05
CA ALA A 67 2.78 -15.23 3.04
C ALA A 67 2.27 -14.39 4.22
N PHE A 68 3.08 -13.47 4.73
CA PHE A 68 2.68 -12.57 5.81
C PHE A 68 1.45 -11.73 5.44
N LEU A 69 1.49 -10.98 4.34
CA LEU A 69 0.42 -10.04 4.00
C LEU A 69 -0.90 -10.76 3.67
N PHE A 70 -0.85 -11.83 2.87
CA PHE A 70 -2.07 -12.42 2.30
C PHE A 70 -2.58 -13.65 3.05
N ALA A 71 -1.72 -14.40 3.75
CA ALA A 71 -2.12 -15.58 4.50
C ALA A 71 -2.21 -15.32 6.01
N GLU A 72 -1.30 -14.52 6.59
CA GLU A 72 -1.29 -14.25 8.04
C GLU A 72 -2.11 -13.00 8.40
N GLU A 73 -1.88 -11.87 7.72
CA GLU A 73 -2.61 -10.61 7.95
C GLU A 73 -3.96 -10.55 7.23
N GLY A 74 -4.22 -11.49 6.31
CA GLY A 74 -5.51 -11.64 5.65
C GLY A 74 -5.88 -10.51 4.68
N PHE A 75 -4.91 -9.74 4.17
CA PHE A 75 -5.19 -8.81 3.08
C PHE A 75 -5.79 -9.57 1.89
N ARG A 76 -6.93 -9.09 1.38
CA ARG A 76 -7.60 -9.75 0.26
C ARG A 76 -8.45 -8.78 -0.56
N GLY A 77 -8.82 -9.24 -1.76
CA GLY A 77 -9.81 -8.56 -2.58
C GLY A 77 -11.19 -8.56 -1.91
N ASN A 78 -11.91 -7.46 -2.04
CA ASN A 78 -13.32 -7.40 -1.65
C ASN A 78 -14.19 -7.96 -2.80
N ALA A 79 -14.38 -9.28 -2.82
CA ALA A 79 -15.19 -9.94 -3.85
C ALA A 79 -16.71 -9.72 -3.65
N ASP A 80 -17.12 -9.45 -2.40
CA ASP A 80 -18.52 -9.28 -2.04
C ASP A 80 -19.05 -7.89 -2.46
N ASP A 81 -18.18 -6.88 -2.40
CA ASP A 81 -18.49 -5.52 -2.85
C ASP A 81 -17.24 -4.85 -3.45
N TYR A 82 -16.94 -5.19 -4.70
CA TYR A 82 -15.76 -4.70 -5.40
C TYR A 82 -15.73 -3.17 -5.55
N TYR A 83 -16.89 -2.55 -5.74
CA TYR A 83 -17.03 -1.13 -6.03
C TYR A 83 -17.21 -0.25 -4.79
N ASP A 84 -17.15 -0.82 -3.59
CA ASP A 84 -17.05 -0.07 -2.34
C ASP A 84 -15.88 0.93 -2.42
N PRO A 85 -16.12 2.26 -2.36
CA PRO A 85 -15.08 3.28 -2.56
C PRO A 85 -13.94 3.15 -1.54
N ARG A 86 -14.24 2.63 -0.35
CA ARG A 86 -13.25 2.36 0.71
C ARG A 86 -12.18 1.35 0.28
N ASN A 87 -12.44 0.49 -0.71
CA ASN A 87 -11.44 -0.43 -1.25
C ASN A 87 -10.27 0.32 -1.95
N SER A 88 -10.47 1.60 -2.28
CA SER A 88 -9.49 2.46 -2.95
C SER A 88 -8.74 3.38 -2.00
N CYS A 89 -9.20 3.54 -0.75
CA CYS A 89 -8.60 4.43 0.24
C CYS A 89 -7.61 3.65 1.12
N LEU A 90 -6.33 4.04 1.13
CA LEU A 90 -5.28 3.27 1.80
C LEU A 90 -5.54 3.08 3.30
N ASN A 91 -6.09 4.09 3.99
CA ASN A 91 -6.48 3.99 5.40
C ASN A 91 -7.48 2.85 5.63
N ASP A 92 -8.57 2.82 4.87
CA ASP A 92 -9.60 1.79 4.96
C ASP A 92 -9.06 0.41 4.60
N VAL A 93 -8.18 0.32 3.60
CA VAL A 93 -7.56 -0.95 3.22
C VAL A 93 -6.66 -1.48 4.34
N LEU A 94 -5.88 -0.61 5.01
CA LEU A 94 -5.07 -1.00 6.16
C LEU A 94 -5.93 -1.43 7.36
N ASP A 95 -7.08 -0.78 7.58
CA ASP A 95 -8.03 -1.12 8.65
C ASP A 95 -8.76 -2.43 8.41
N ARG A 96 -9.36 -2.57 7.23
CA ARG A 96 -10.28 -3.65 6.91
C ARG A 96 -9.56 -4.88 6.34
N ARG A 97 -8.33 -4.70 5.87
CA ARG A 97 -7.58 -5.69 5.08
C ARG A 97 -8.31 -6.10 3.80
N LEU A 98 -9.19 -5.23 3.30
CA LEU A 98 -9.98 -5.40 2.10
C LEU A 98 -9.68 -4.27 1.13
N GLY A 99 -9.36 -4.59 -0.12
CA GLY A 99 -9.08 -3.58 -1.15
C GLY A 99 -9.29 -4.08 -2.57
N ILE A 100 -8.97 -3.21 -3.54
CA ILE A 100 -8.87 -3.58 -4.97
C ILE A 100 -7.41 -3.91 -5.34
N PRO A 101 -7.14 -4.55 -6.50
CA PRO A 101 -5.80 -4.98 -6.88
C PRO A 101 -4.73 -3.88 -6.80
N ILE A 102 -5.03 -2.64 -7.22
CA ILE A 102 -4.07 -1.54 -7.19
C ILE A 102 -3.71 -1.10 -5.76
N THR A 103 -4.68 -1.06 -4.84
CA THR A 103 -4.42 -0.66 -3.45
C THR A 103 -3.73 -1.77 -2.66
N LEU A 104 -4.05 -3.04 -2.94
CA LEU A 104 -3.32 -4.18 -2.37
C LEU A 104 -1.87 -4.24 -2.89
N ALA A 105 -1.66 -3.91 -4.17
CA ALA A 105 -0.33 -3.74 -4.73
C ALA A 105 0.43 -2.61 -4.04
N LEU A 106 -0.23 -1.47 -3.74
CA LEU A 106 0.37 -0.37 -2.99
C LEU A 106 0.85 -0.83 -1.60
N VAL A 107 0.01 -1.52 -0.81
CA VAL A 107 0.42 -2.08 0.49
C VAL A 107 1.64 -2.99 0.32
N THR A 108 1.63 -3.86 -0.69
CA THR A 108 2.73 -4.79 -0.95
C THR A 108 4.03 -4.07 -1.30
N ILE A 109 3.98 -3.07 -2.17
CA ILE A 109 5.13 -2.25 -2.58
C ILE A 109 5.68 -1.49 -1.38
N GLU A 110 4.82 -0.85 -0.59
CA GLU A 110 5.24 -0.03 0.54
C GLU A 110 5.85 -0.83 1.70
N VAL A 111 5.27 -1.99 2.02
CA VAL A 111 5.87 -2.89 3.02
C VAL A 111 7.12 -3.55 2.45
N GLY A 112 7.10 -3.92 1.16
CA GLY A 112 8.24 -4.46 0.43
C GLY A 112 9.47 -3.57 0.48
N ARG A 113 9.30 -2.28 0.18
CA ARG A 113 10.37 -1.28 0.24
C ARG A 113 11.00 -1.21 1.63
N ARG A 114 10.19 -1.24 2.69
CA ARG A 114 10.63 -1.20 4.09
C ARG A 114 11.44 -2.43 4.51
N VAL A 115 11.18 -3.58 3.90
CA VAL A 115 11.97 -4.80 4.12
C VAL A 115 13.13 -4.95 3.14
N GLY A 116 13.41 -3.93 2.32
CA GLY A 116 14.52 -3.90 1.37
C GLY A 116 14.26 -4.72 0.10
N LEU A 117 13.02 -4.82 -0.36
CA LEU A 117 12.67 -5.29 -1.70
C LEU A 117 12.44 -4.12 -2.64
N THR A 118 12.83 -4.28 -3.90
CA THR A 118 12.49 -3.35 -4.98
C THR A 118 11.31 -3.94 -5.75
N LEU A 119 10.12 -3.35 -5.53
CA LEU A 119 8.87 -3.81 -6.13
C LEU A 119 8.25 -2.68 -6.96
N ASP A 120 7.68 -3.03 -8.11
CA ASP A 120 7.04 -2.09 -9.02
C ASP A 120 5.61 -2.49 -9.32
N GLY A 121 4.72 -1.50 -9.42
CA GLY A 121 3.38 -1.69 -9.94
C GLY A 121 3.39 -1.78 -11.46
N ILE A 122 2.71 -2.77 -12.03
CA ILE A 122 2.58 -2.99 -13.47
C ILE A 122 1.10 -2.96 -13.82
N GLY A 123 0.71 -1.96 -14.60
CA GLY A 123 -0.62 -1.89 -15.19
C GLY A 123 -0.76 -2.84 -16.37
N LEU A 124 -1.84 -3.63 -16.38
CA LEU A 124 -2.24 -4.52 -17.47
C LEU A 124 -3.71 -4.25 -17.83
N PRO A 125 -4.18 -4.61 -19.03
CA PRO A 125 -5.59 -4.48 -19.36
C PRO A 125 -6.50 -5.18 -18.33
N GLY A 126 -7.30 -4.39 -17.61
CA GLY A 126 -8.19 -4.87 -16.55
C GLY A 126 -7.51 -5.42 -15.29
N HIS A 127 -6.18 -5.30 -15.16
CA HIS A 127 -5.42 -5.89 -14.05
C HIS A 127 -4.31 -4.97 -13.56
N PHE A 128 -3.88 -5.17 -12.32
CA PHE A 128 -2.70 -4.52 -11.77
C PHE A 128 -1.92 -5.55 -10.97
N VAL A 129 -0.62 -5.67 -11.23
CA VAL A 129 0.24 -6.68 -10.61
C VAL A 129 1.50 -6.03 -10.04
N VAL A 130 2.19 -6.75 -9.14
CA VAL A 130 3.47 -6.31 -8.58
C VAL A 130 4.58 -7.15 -9.19
N GLY A 131 5.56 -6.49 -9.81
CA GLY A 131 6.82 -7.09 -10.24
C GLY A 131 7.90 -6.90 -9.19
N ALA A 132 8.79 -7.88 -9.03
CA ALA A 132 10.00 -7.75 -8.23
C ALA A 132 11.22 -7.63 -9.16
N ARG A 133 12.13 -6.71 -8.85
CA ARG A 133 13.43 -6.57 -9.53
C ARG A 133 14.52 -7.39 -8.85
#